data_AF-D7CGV4-F1
#
_entry.id   AF-D7CGV4-F1
#
_cell.length_a   1.000
_cell.length_b   1.000
_cell.length_c   1.000
_cell.angle_alpha   90.00
_cell.angle_beta   90.00
_cell.angle_gamma   90.00
#
_symmetry.space_group_name_H-M   'P 1'
#
loop_
_entity.id
_entity.type
_entity.pdbx_description
1 polymer ?
#
loop_
_entity_poly.entity_id
_entity_poly.type
_entity_poly.pdbx_seq_one_letter_code
_entity_poly.pdbx_strand_id
1 'polypeptide(L)' 'MEPAPTGPGTVVVAEAQLVTEAGEYPGKVLVSAQGGYLSWLEVCSWSDDIEVTLAGARHWLQTRS' A
#
# COMPACT_ATOMS: atom_id res chain seq x y z
N MET A 1 13.47 -11.06 10.20
CA MET A 1 12.97 -10.25 9.07
C MET A 1 13.68 -10.76 7.84
N GLU A 2 12.93 -11.32 6.88
CA GLU A 2 13.52 -11.83 5.64
C GLU A 2 13.84 -10.64 4.72
N PRO A 3 14.98 -10.63 4.01
CA PRO A 3 15.32 -9.52 3.11
C PRO A 3 14.31 -9.40 1.98
N ALA A 4 14.10 -8.17 1.53
CA ALA A 4 13.24 -7.88 0.39
C ALA A 4 13.75 -8.62 -0.87
N PRO A 5 12.85 -9.12 -1.75
CA PRO A 5 13.23 -9.69 -3.04
C PRO A 5 14.19 -8.77 -3.80
N THR A 6 15.36 -9.31 -4.19
CA THR A 6 16.38 -8.57 -4.94
C THR A 6 16.25 -8.85 -6.43
N GLY A 7 15.84 -7.82 -7.18
CA GLY A 7 15.88 -7.81 -8.64
C GLY A 7 16.71 -6.63 -9.16
N PRO A 8 17.16 -6.65 -10.43
CA PRO A 8 17.87 -5.51 -11.04
C PRO A 8 16.99 -4.26 -11.21
N GLY A 9 15.67 -4.39 -11.03
CA GLY A 9 14.70 -3.30 -11.07
C GLY A 9 13.94 -3.14 -9.76
N THR A 10 13.01 -2.19 -9.78
CA THR A 10 12.02 -2.01 -8.72
C THR A 10 11.11 -3.22 -8.64
N VAL A 11 10.93 -3.76 -7.44
CA VAL A 11 9.99 -4.85 -7.17
C VAL A 11 9.00 -4.40 -6.11
N VAL A 12 7.70 -4.69 -6.32
CA VAL A 12 6.69 -4.57 -5.26
C VAL A 12 6.88 -5.72 -4.28
N VAL A 13 7.14 -5.40 -3.03
CA VAL A 13 7.48 -6.38 -1.99
C VAL A 13 6.35 -6.62 -1.00
N ALA A 14 5.37 -5.73 -0.96
CA ALA A 14 4.11 -5.93 -0.23
C ALA A 14 3.00 -5.10 -0.87
N GLU A 15 1.77 -5.58 -0.74
CA GLU A 15 0.57 -4.81 -1.07
C GLU A 15 -0.53 -5.04 -0.04
N ALA A 16 -1.38 -4.03 0.15
CA ALA A 16 -2.55 -4.12 1.01
C ALA A 16 -3.71 -3.34 0.39
N GLN A 17 -4.86 -4.01 0.24
CA GLN A 17 -6.09 -3.40 -0.20
C GLN A 17 -6.62 -2.44 0.88
N LEU A 18 -7.00 -1.22 0.49
CA LEU A 18 -7.73 -0.33 1.39
C LEU A 18 -9.18 -0.78 1.42
N VAL A 19 -9.72 -0.97 2.62
CA VAL A 19 -11.11 -1.34 2.87
C VAL A 19 -11.69 -0.35 3.86
N THR A 20 -12.73 0.39 3.47
CA THR A 20 -13.40 1.33 4.37
C THR A 20 -14.22 0.59 5.41
N GLU A 21 -14.69 1.32 6.42
CA GLU A 21 -15.61 0.80 7.43
C GLU A 21 -16.93 0.31 6.84
N ALA A 22 -17.33 0.86 5.70
CA ALA A 22 -18.51 0.46 4.93
C ALA A 22 -18.25 -0.76 4.03
N GLY A 23 -17.02 -1.27 3.98
CA GLY A 23 -16.62 -2.40 3.14
C GLY A 23 -16.29 -2.04 1.70
N GLU A 24 -16.05 -0.75 1.41
CA GLU A 24 -15.70 -0.28 0.07
C GLU A 24 -14.20 -0.43 -0.19
N TYR A 25 -13.81 -0.49 -1.47
CA TYR A 25 -12.45 -0.77 -1.90
C TYR A 25 -11.87 0.39 -2.72
N PRO A 26 -11.55 1.53 -2.09
CA PRO A 26 -11.27 2.75 -2.84
C PRO A 26 -9.87 2.79 -3.49
N GLY A 27 -8.98 1.88 -3.08
CA GLY A 27 -7.59 1.91 -3.52
C GLY A 27 -6.73 0.85 -2.85
N LYS A 28 -5.41 0.92 -3.04
CA LYS A 28 -4.45 0.04 -2.36
C LYS A 28 -3.16 0.75 -2.03
N VAL A 29 -2.40 0.16 -1.12
CA VAL A 29 -1.04 0.56 -0.81
C VAL A 29 -0.06 -0.46 -1.35
N LEU A 30 0.96 0.01 -2.06
CA LEU A 30 2.07 -0.78 -2.57
C LEU A 30 3.36 -0.34 -1.87
N VAL A 31 4.18 -1.31 -1.48
CA VAL A 31 5.53 -1.05 -0.96
C VAL A 31 6.53 -1.64 -1.94
N SER A 32 7.50 -0.81 -2.36
CA SER A 32 8.48 -1.18 -3.37
C SER A 32 9.89 -1.18 -2.80
N ALA A 33 10.70 -2.14 -3.24
CA ALA A 33 12.12 -2.22 -2.97
C ALA A 33 12.94 -2.07 -4.25
N GLN A 34 14.13 -1.48 -4.11
CA GLN A 34 15.12 -1.37 -5.16
C GLN A 34 16.48 -1.76 -4.60
N GLY A 35 17.19 -2.67 -5.27
CA GLY A 35 18.48 -3.17 -4.79
C GLY A 35 18.41 -3.87 -3.42
N GLY A 36 17.26 -4.45 -3.07
CA GLY A 36 17.03 -5.12 -1.78
C GLY A 36 16.70 -4.19 -0.61
N TYR A 37 16.60 -2.87 -0.85
CA TYR A 37 16.23 -1.87 0.14
C TYR A 37 14.83 -1.32 -0.15
N LEU A 38 14.05 -1.06 0.90
CA LEU A 38 12.79 -0.32 0.77
C LEU A 38 13.09 1.06 0.17
N SER A 39 12.36 1.40 -0.89
CA SER A 39 12.63 2.59 -1.67
C SER A 39 11.45 3.57 -1.63
N TRP A 40 10.22 3.09 -1.82
CA TRP A 40 9.03 3.93 -1.67
C TRP A 40 7.76 3.14 -1.33
N LEU A 41 6.74 3.92 -0.95
CA LEU A 41 5.36 3.49 -0.76
C LEU A 41 4.48 4.30 -1.71
N GLU A 42 3.54 3.63 -2.37
CA GLU A 42 2.56 4.24 -3.24
C GLU A 42 1.16 4.01 -2.68
N VAL A 43 0.34 5.06 -2.69
CA VAL A 43 -1.08 4.99 -2.37
C VAL A 43 -1.85 5.20 -3.67
N CYS A 44 -2.41 4.13 -4.22
CA CYS A 44 -3.16 4.17 -5.46
C CYS A 44 -4.65 4.38 -5.14
N SER A 45 -5.29 5.34 -5.80
CA SER A 45 -6.73 5.52 -5.79
C SER A 45 -7.31 5.18 -7.15
N TRP A 46 -8.46 4.50 -7.17
CA TRP A 46 -9.28 4.36 -8.37
C TRP A 46 -10.76 4.69 -8.10
N SER A 47 -11.07 5.17 -6.91
CA SER A 47 -12.43 5.58 -6.54
C SER A 47 -12.68 7.02 -6.92
N ASP A 48 -13.80 7.28 -7.59
CA ASP A 48 -14.28 8.64 -7.85
C ASP A 48 -15.03 9.22 -6.64
N ASP A 49 -15.68 8.36 -5.85
CA ASP A 49 -16.53 8.77 -4.72
C ASP A 49 -15.77 8.96 -3.39
N ILE A 50 -14.56 8.40 -3.29
CA ILE A 50 -13.80 8.33 -2.03
C ILE A 50 -12.41 8.85 -2.30
N GLU A 51 -12.11 10.00 -1.71
CA GLU A 51 -10.76 10.55 -1.76
C GLU A 51 -9.81 9.68 -0.92
N VAL A 52 -8.82 9.10 -1.59
CA VAL A 52 -7.77 8.35 -0.92
C VAL A 52 -6.58 9.27 -0.63
N THR A 53 -6.41 9.61 0.65
CA THR A 53 -5.24 10.33 1.15
C THR A 53 -4.31 9.39 1.90
N LEU A 54 -3.05 9.79 2.13
CA LEU A 54 -2.12 9.00 2.95
C LEU A 54 -2.64 8.79 4.38
N ALA A 55 -3.30 9.80 4.95
CA ALA A 55 -3.89 9.71 6.29
C ALA A 55 -5.07 8.71 6.32
N GLY A 56 -5.95 8.76 5.30
CA GLY A 56 -7.05 7.81 5.15
C GLY A 56 -6.55 6.37 4.93
N ALA A 57 -5.59 6.19 4.02
CA ALA A 57 -4.95 4.90 3.79
C ALA A 57 -4.36 4.32 5.08
N ARG A 58 -3.65 5.14 5.88
CA ARG A 58 -3.13 4.72 7.18
C ARG A 58 -4.23 4.34 8.16
N HIS A 59 -5.35 5.06 8.18
CA HIS A 59 -6.49 4.75 9.05
C HIS A 59 -7.08 3.38 8.70
N TRP A 60 -7.37 3.12 7.42
CA TRP A 60 -7.96 1.86 6.98
C TRP A 60 -7.02 0.66 7.10
N LEU A 61 -5.70 0.89 7.05
CA LEU A 61 -4.69 -0.16 7.25
C LEU A 61 -4.40 -0.46 8.73
N GLN A 62 -4.90 0.34 9.68
CA GLN A 62 -4.77 -0.01 11.09
C GLN A 62 -5.58 -1.27 11.36
N THR A 63 -4.90 -2.34 11.74
CA THR A 63 -5.55 -3.55 12.23
C THR A 63 -6.42 -3.16 13.42
N ARG A 64 -7.73 -3.39 13.31
CA ARG A 64 -8.63 -3.33 14.47
C ARG A 64 -8.13 -4.40 15.45
N SER A 65 -7.50 -3.95 16.54
CA SER A 65 -7.02 -4.77 17.64
C SER A 65 -8.16 -5.51 18.34
#